data_AF-A0A382Q8D2-F1
#
_entry.id   AF-A0A382Q8D2-F1
#
_cell.length_a   1.000
_cell.length_b   1.000
_cell.length_c   1.000
_cell.angle_alpha   90.00
_cell.angle_beta   90.00
_cell.angle_gamma   90.00
#
_symmetry.space_group_name_H-M   'P 1'
#
loop_
_entity.id
_entity.type
_entity.pdbx_description
1 polymer ?
#
loop_
_entity_poly.entity_id
_entity_poly.type
_entity_poly.pdbx_seq_one_letter_code
_entity_poly.pdbx_strand_id
1 'polypeptide(L)' 'VLAQTPFHVNWLVERLHREVVTDSVMTHARGRLLDVGCGSRPFLQLLADHSTRAFGVEIDRQRYGR' A
#
# COMPACT_ATOMS: atom_id res chain seq x y z
N VAL A 1 -11.58 0.52 -7.43
CA VAL A 1 -11.29 1.83 -6.80
C VAL A 1 -12.48 2.19 -5.93
N LEU A 2 -12.41 1.89 -4.62
CA LEU A 2 -13.47 2.23 -3.68
C LEU A 2 -13.43 3.73 -3.37
N ALA A 3 -14.59 4.33 -3.18
CA ALA A 3 -14.80 5.78 -3.17
C ALA A 3 -14.02 6.50 -2.05
N GLN A 4 -13.15 7.44 -2.42
CA GLN A 4 -12.40 8.33 -1.51
C GLN A 4 -13.27 9.46 -0.94
N THR A 5 -14.52 9.17 -0.60
CA THR A 5 -15.41 10.18 -0.01
C THR A 5 -15.31 10.12 1.51
N PRO A 6 -15.50 11.24 2.22
CA PRO A 6 -15.60 11.26 3.68
C PRO A 6 -16.69 10.36 4.26
N PHE A 7 -17.64 9.91 3.44
CA PHE A 7 -18.73 9.02 3.80
C PHE A 7 -18.38 7.52 3.71
N HIS A 8 -17.18 7.17 3.25
CA HIS A 8 -16.73 5.78 3.24
C HIS A 8 -16.32 5.35 4.64
N VAL A 9 -16.72 4.14 5.03
CA VAL A 9 -16.28 3.54 6.30
C VAL A 9 -14.75 3.50 6.31
N ASN A 10 -14.13 3.94 7.41
CA ASN A 10 -12.67 4.06 7.56
C ASN A 10 -11.95 5.06 6.64
N TRP A 11 -12.66 5.94 5.92
CA TRP A 11 -12.04 6.95 5.04
C TRP A 11 -10.85 7.69 5.69
N LEU A 12 -11.03 8.19 6.92
CA LEU A 12 -9.99 8.96 7.60
C LEU A 12 -8.76 8.09 7.91
N VAL A 13 -9.01 6.86 8.37
CA VAL A 13 -7.96 5.89 8.70
C VAL A 13 -7.16 5.55 7.45
N GLU A 14 -7.83 5.27 6.33
CA GLU A 14 -7.18 4.98 5.06
C GLU A 14 -6.39 6.16 4.51
N ARG A 15 -6.91 7.39 4.67
CA ARG A 15 -6.20 8.62 4.28
C ARG A 15 -4.90 8.79 5.07
N LEU A 16 -5.00 8.76 6.40
CA LEU A 16 -3.84 8.92 7.29
C LEU A 16 -2.83 7.79 7.10
N HIS A 17 -3.30 6.56 6.92
CA HIS A 17 -2.44 5.41 6.63
C HIS A 17 -1.67 5.61 5.32
N ARG A 18 -2.33 6.08 4.27
CA ARG A 18 -1.67 6.37 2.99
C ARG A 18 -0.61 7.46 3.13
N GLU A 19 -0.89 8.53 3.87
CA GLU A 19 0.07 9.61 4.13
C GLU A 19 1.33 9.07 4.83
N VAL A 20 1.16 8.39 5.95
CA VAL A 20 2.29 7.86 6.74
C VAL A 20 3.11 6.82 5.98
N VAL A 21 2.46 5.92 5.23
CA VAL A 21 3.15 4.93 4.39
C VAL A 21 3.92 5.62 3.26
N THR A 22 3.32 6.64 2.62
CA THR A 22 3.97 7.40 1.55
C THR A 22 5.26 8.05 2.04
N ASP A 23 5.16 8.80 3.15
CA ASP A 23 6.32 9.46 3.75
C ASP A 23 7.41 8.44 4.12
N SER A 24 7.01 7.33 4.76
CA SER A 24 7.93 6.28 5.17
C SER A 24 8.68 5.66 3.98
N VAL A 25 7.99 5.39 2.88
CA VAL A 25 8.60 4.81 1.67
C VAL A 25 9.56 5.81 1.02
N MET A 26 9.14 7.06 0.85
CA MET A 26 9.99 8.08 0.22
C MET A 26 11.30 8.28 1.00
N THR A 27 11.21 8.32 2.33
CA THR A 27 12.38 8.51 3.20
C THR A 27 13.29 7.27 3.24
N HIS A 28 12.73 6.06 3.34
CA HIS A 28 13.51 4.88 3.75
C HIS A 28 13.64 3.77 2.70
N ALA A 29 12.70 3.63 1.77
CA ALA A 29 12.72 2.50 0.84
C ALA A 29 13.92 2.59 -0.11
N ARG A 30 14.77 1.57 -0.14
CA ARG A 30 15.92 1.48 -1.05
C ARG A 30 16.18 0.01 -1.38
N GLY A 31 16.83 -0.26 -2.51
CA GLY A 31 17.22 -1.62 -2.88
C GLY A 31 16.04 -2.53 -3.21
N ARG A 32 16.04 -3.77 -2.70
CA ARG A 32 14.97 -4.75 -2.95
C ARG A 32 14.00 -4.77 -1.77
N LEU A 33 12.71 -4.65 -2.07
CA LEU A 33 11.64 -4.52 -1.08
C LEU A 33 10.64 -5.68 -1.19
N LEU A 34 10.25 -6.22 -0.04
CA LEU A 34 9.22 -7.25 0.10
C LEU A 34 7.98 -6.64 0.75
N ASP A 35 6.86 -6.65 0.03
CA ASP A 35 5.56 -6.13 0.47
C ASP A 35 4.65 -7.29 0.91
N VAL A 36 4.56 -7.51 2.23
CA VAL A 36 3.85 -8.65 2.84
C VAL A 36 2.43 -8.25 3.23
N GLY A 37 1.45 -9.08 2.91
CA GLY A 37 0.03 -8.74 3.13
C GLY A 37 -0.42 -7.66 2.17
N CYS A 38 0.10 -7.70 0.94
CA CYS A 38 -0.08 -6.60 -0.01
C CYS A 38 -1.52 -6.50 -0.55
N GLY A 39 -2.40 -7.48 -0.30
CA GLY A 39 -3.80 -7.44 -0.68
C GLY A 39 -4.03 -7.06 -2.14
N SER A 40 -4.86 -6.03 -2.36
CA SER A 40 -5.14 -5.40 -3.67
C SER A 40 -4.01 -4.52 -4.22
N ARG A 41 -2.87 -4.47 -3.52
CA ARG A 41 -1.62 -3.79 -3.86
C ARG A 41 -1.76 -2.26 -4.02
N PRO A 42 -2.32 -1.55 -3.02
CA PRO A 42 -2.57 -0.11 -3.11
C PRO A 42 -1.30 0.74 -3.24
N PHE A 43 -0.14 0.22 -2.83
CA PHE A 43 1.13 0.94 -2.85
C PHE A 43 2.10 0.44 -3.94
N LEU A 44 1.67 -0.44 -4.85
CA LEU A 44 2.56 -1.07 -5.83
C LEU A 44 3.42 -0.06 -6.60
N GLN A 45 2.79 0.99 -7.12
CA GLN A 45 3.48 2.01 -7.90
C GLN A 45 4.49 2.79 -7.04
N LEU A 46 4.06 3.23 -5.86
CA LEU A 46 4.91 3.94 -4.90
C LEU A 46 6.17 3.11 -4.54
N LEU A 47 5.99 1.81 -4.27
CA LEU A 47 7.12 0.94 -3.95
C LEU A 47 8.03 0.70 -5.16
N ALA A 48 7.47 0.60 -6.37
CA ALA A 48 8.25 0.46 -7.60
C ALA A 48 9.08 1.71 -7.91
N ASP A 49 8.55 2.91 -7.67
CA ASP A 49 9.22 4.18 -7.97
C ASP A 49 10.37 4.49 -6.99
N HIS A 50 10.29 3.98 -5.76
CA HIS A 50 11.25 4.28 -4.69
C HIS A 50 12.17 3.11 -4.32
N SER A 51 12.10 1.98 -5.03
CA SER A 51 13.00 0.84 -4.81
C SER A 51 13.59 0.33 -6.13
N THR A 52 14.69 -0.41 -6.07
CA THR A 52 15.26 -1.06 -7.26
C THR A 52 14.35 -2.19 -7.74
N ARG A 53 13.63 -2.85 -6.82
CA ARG A 53 12.65 -3.90 -7.13
C ARG A 53 11.72 -4.09 -5.95
N ALA A 54 10.41 -4.11 -6.21
CA ALA A 54 9.40 -4.49 -5.23
C ALA A 54 8.80 -5.86 -5.57
N PHE A 55 8.62 -6.73 -4.57
CA PHE A 55 7.94 -8.02 -4.70
C PHE A 55 6.84 -8.13 -3.64
N GLY A 56 5.62 -8.48 -4.06
CA GLY A 56 4.46 -8.57 -3.15
C GLY A 56 4.05 -10.01 -2.87
N VAL A 57 3.79 -10.32 -1.60
CA VAL A 57 3.26 -11.61 -1.14
C VAL A 57 1.92 -11.39 -0.44
N GLU A 58 0.90 -12.11 -0.92
CA GLU A 58 -0.42 -12.19 -0.29
C GLU A 58 -0.81 -13.67 -0.19
N ILE A 59 -1.14 -14.11 1.01
CA ILE A 59 -1.48 -15.52 1.31
C ILE A 59 -3.01 -15.71 1.31
N ASP A 60 -3.77 -14.69 1.70
CA ASP A 60 -5.22 -14.73 1.81
C ASP A 60 -5.90 -13.78 0.82
N ARG A 61 -5.91 -14.20 -0.45
CA ARG A 61 -6.59 -13.47 -1.53
C ARG A 61 -8.11 -13.37 -1.32
N GLN A 62 -8.72 -14.28 -0.58
CA GLN A 62 -10.18 -14.27 -0.39
C GLN A 62 -10.61 -13.24 0.66
N ARG A 63 -9.79 -13.01 1.68
CA ARG A 63 -10.07 -12.03 2.74
C ARG A 63 -9.66 -10.60 2.38
N TYR A 64 -8.59 -10.42 1.60
CA TYR A 64 -7.99 -9.10 1.34
C TYR A 64 -7.82 -8.73 -0.15
N GLY A 65 -8.28 -9.56 -1.08
CA GLY A 65 -8.13 -9.35 -2.53
C GLY A 65 -9.24 -8.56 -3.22
N ARG A 66 -10.13 -7.89 -2.48
CA ARG A 66 -11.24 -7.09 -3.04
C ARG A 66 -10.84 -5.64 -3.30
#